data_AF-A0A524D8L1-F1
#
_entry.id   AF-A0A524D8L1-F1
#
_cell.length_a   1.000
_cell.length_b   1.000
_cell.length_c   1.000
_cell.angle_alpha   90.00
_cell.angle_beta   90.00
_cell.angle_gamma   90.00
#
_symmetry.space_group_name_H-M   'P 1'
#
loop_
_entity.id
_entity.type
_entity.pdbx_description
1 polymer ?
#
loop_
_entity_poly.entity_id
_entity_poly.type
_entity_poly.pdbx_seq_one_letter_code
_entity_poly.pdbx_strand_id
1 'polypeptide(L)'
;MTFFNFYHKQNRDFRYKIFIPDKLNSLEELSLWGNKFHIIPKVLGKLPKISKISLDNNPLLLDEEKKMVLYTDLLLEYCRKKLAINVFLSHAVANFDYFNISGIAEFLESKEDINEAFYCQEDLRDHIDVFMNEFIPKSQILIFFASEKSIKSVDCKHELELAKLHNLPILPVIKESITVSDLSTLNFNYQHKVMYNPETQDVCKEVLLFYIQTLKYQREEVEKKNAIIRENIQNTIMNLLDYHMFYDSVENNEKNLLKLFNQFSYGEIDIFQYLIESIKILQMKGYEFEEKDYSIPPTSNFCE
;
A
#
# COMPACT_ATOMS: atom_id res chain seq x y z
N MET A 1 6.44 -29.55 -6.29
CA MET A 1 5.92 -29.32 -7.65
C MET A 1 4.44 -29.67 -7.75
N THR A 2 3.59 -28.71 -7.40
CA THR A 2 2.14 -28.78 -7.63
C THR A 2 1.83 -27.86 -8.80
N PHE A 3 1.29 -28.41 -9.89
CA PHE A 3 0.91 -27.67 -11.10
C PHE A 3 -0.62 -27.65 -11.22
N PHE A 4 -1.20 -26.48 -11.48
CA PHE A 4 -2.63 -26.31 -11.66
C PHE A 4 -2.91 -25.53 -12.94
N ASN A 5 -3.84 -26.01 -13.77
CA ASN A 5 -4.19 -25.37 -15.04
C ASN A 5 -5.68 -25.03 -15.05
N PHE A 6 -5.99 -23.74 -15.18
CA PHE A 6 -7.35 -23.26 -15.34
C PHE A 6 -7.60 -22.92 -16.81
N TYR A 7 -8.22 -23.83 -17.54
CA TYR A 7 -8.56 -23.64 -18.95
C TYR A 7 -10.07 -23.77 -19.14
N HIS A 8 -10.77 -22.65 -19.35
CA HIS A 8 -12.24 -22.67 -19.50
C HIS A 8 -12.65 -22.44 -20.97
N LYS A 9 -13.16 -23.50 -21.62
CA LYS A 9 -13.58 -23.48 -23.04
C LYS A 9 -14.97 -22.87 -23.29
N GLN A 10 -15.74 -22.53 -22.25
CA GLN A 10 -17.10 -22.01 -22.42
C GLN A 10 -17.41 -20.79 -21.54
N ASN A 11 -17.99 -19.80 -22.22
CA ASN A 11 -18.58 -18.55 -21.73
C ASN A 11 -19.21 -18.63 -20.34
N ARG A 12 -18.57 -18.01 -19.35
CA ARG A 12 -19.21 -17.03 -18.45
C ARG A 12 -18.19 -15.95 -18.08
N ASP A 13 -18.72 -14.76 -17.92
CA ASP A 13 -18.02 -13.49 -17.81
C ASP A 13 -17.30 -13.36 -16.46
N PHE A 14 -16.13 -13.99 -16.31
CA PHE A 14 -15.26 -13.76 -15.14
C PHE A 14 -14.48 -12.46 -15.36
N ARG A 15 -15.18 -11.33 -15.36
CA ARG A 15 -14.54 -10.03 -15.63
C ARG A 15 -13.42 -9.71 -14.64
N TYR A 16 -13.45 -10.25 -13.41
CA TYR A 16 -12.51 -9.84 -12.35
C TYR A 16 -12.18 -10.90 -11.27
N LYS A 17 -12.72 -12.13 -11.33
CA LYS A 17 -12.62 -13.07 -10.19
C LYS A 17 -11.99 -14.41 -10.56
N ILE A 18 -10.74 -14.60 -10.16
CA ILE A 18 -10.19 -15.93 -9.86
C ILE A 18 -10.43 -16.17 -8.37
N PHE A 19 -11.11 -17.27 -8.05
CA PHE A 19 -11.13 -17.77 -6.68
C PHE A 19 -9.92 -18.69 -6.51
N ILE A 20 -9.01 -18.33 -5.61
CA ILE A 20 -7.89 -19.17 -5.22
C ILE A 20 -8.31 -19.88 -3.93
N PRO A 21 -8.70 -21.17 -3.97
CA PRO A 21 -9.04 -21.91 -2.76
C PRO A 21 -7.84 -21.99 -1.81
N ASP A 22 -8.08 -21.87 -0.50
CA ASP A 22 -7.08 -21.90 0.58
C ASP A 22 -6.16 -23.15 0.55
N LYS A 23 -6.58 -24.20 -0.15
CA LYS A 23 -5.80 -25.43 -0.34
C LYS A 23 -4.63 -25.29 -1.33
N LEU A 24 -4.44 -24.13 -1.96
CA LEU A 24 -3.35 -23.88 -2.92
C LEU A 24 -2.06 -23.30 -2.30
N ASN A 25 -1.92 -23.37 -0.97
CA ASN A 25 -0.74 -22.90 -0.23
C ASN A 25 0.58 -23.60 -0.63
N SER A 26 0.52 -24.73 -1.33
CA SER A 26 1.67 -25.46 -1.87
C SER A 26 1.83 -25.36 -3.39
N LEU A 27 1.07 -24.47 -4.04
CA LEU A 27 1.11 -24.29 -5.48
C LEU A 27 2.38 -23.55 -5.90
N GLU A 28 3.19 -24.19 -6.73
CA GLU A 28 4.45 -23.65 -7.23
C GLU A 28 4.29 -23.09 -8.66
N GLU A 29 3.39 -23.68 -9.45
CA GLU A 29 3.16 -23.33 -10.85
C GLU A 29 1.66 -23.24 -11.16
N LEU A 30 1.23 -22.13 -11.77
CA LEU A 30 -0.15 -21.88 -12.19
C LEU A 30 -0.21 -21.49 -13.67
N SER A 31 -1.01 -22.21 -14.44
CA SER A 31 -1.34 -21.84 -15.82
C SER A 31 -2.74 -21.25 -15.90
N LEU A 32 -2.82 -20.00 -16.34
CA LEU A 32 -4.04 -19.26 -16.69
C LEU A 32 -4.09 -18.92 -18.19
N TRP A 33 -3.36 -19.69 -18.98
CA TRP A 33 -3.24 -19.54 -20.42
C TRP A 33 -4.60 -19.57 -21.12
N GLY A 34 -4.82 -18.66 -22.08
CA GLY A 34 -5.97 -18.72 -22.98
C GLY A 34 -7.32 -18.39 -22.34
N ASN A 35 -7.33 -17.60 -21.25
CA ASN A 35 -8.55 -17.11 -20.61
C ASN A 35 -8.98 -15.74 -21.18
N LYS A 36 -9.92 -15.06 -20.51
CA LYS A 36 -10.49 -13.77 -20.94
C LYS A 36 -10.11 -12.62 -19.99
N PHE A 37 -8.93 -12.67 -19.38
CA PHE A 37 -8.49 -11.60 -18.48
C PHE A 37 -8.17 -10.32 -19.26
N HIS A 38 -8.82 -9.22 -18.87
CA HIS A 38 -8.54 -7.88 -19.37
C HIS A 38 -7.57 -7.10 -18.50
N ILE A 39 -7.38 -7.53 -17.25
CA ILE A 39 -6.41 -7.04 -16.30
C ILE A 39 -5.77 -8.23 -15.59
N ILE A 40 -4.57 -8.05 -15.02
CA ILE A 40 -3.95 -9.12 -14.22
C ILE A 40 -4.80 -9.33 -12.95
N PRO A 41 -5.24 -10.58 -12.67
CA PRO A 41 -5.96 -10.88 -11.44
C PRO A 41 -5.04 -10.66 -10.24
N LYS A 42 -5.23 -9.52 -9.55
CA LYS A 42 -4.38 -9.13 -8.43
C LYS A 42 -4.21 -10.28 -7.43
N VAL A 43 -5.29 -11.04 -7.15
CA VAL A 43 -5.37 -12.19 -6.20
C VAL A 43 -4.22 -13.19 -6.31
N LEU A 44 -3.54 -13.28 -7.47
CA LEU A 44 -2.33 -14.07 -7.66
C LEU A 44 -1.22 -13.79 -6.63
N GLY A 45 -1.12 -12.57 -6.11
CA GLY A 45 -0.11 -12.24 -5.09
C GLY A 45 -0.37 -12.89 -3.72
N LYS A 46 -1.58 -13.46 -3.47
CA LYS A 46 -1.90 -14.22 -2.25
C LYS A 46 -1.30 -15.64 -2.24
N LEU A 47 -0.75 -16.12 -3.36
CA LEU A 47 -0.14 -17.45 -3.43
C LEU A 47 1.28 -17.41 -2.84
N PRO A 48 1.53 -18.05 -1.69
CA PRO A 48 2.78 -17.85 -0.95
C PRO A 48 4.00 -18.52 -1.59
N LYS A 49 3.79 -19.62 -2.33
CA LYS A 49 4.87 -20.47 -2.89
C LYS A 49 4.97 -20.45 -4.40
N ILE A 50 4.19 -19.60 -5.07
CA ILE A 50 4.18 -19.58 -6.53
C ILE A 50 5.45 -18.95 -7.08
N SER A 51 6.05 -19.62 -8.06
CA SER A 51 7.27 -19.16 -8.74
C SER A 51 7.09 -19.09 -10.26
N LYS A 52 6.03 -19.69 -10.82
CA LYS A 52 5.70 -19.60 -12.25
C LYS A 52 4.22 -19.34 -12.47
N ILE A 53 3.92 -18.34 -13.30
CA ILE A 53 2.57 -18.00 -13.75
C ILE A 53 2.60 -17.81 -15.27
N SER A 54 1.72 -18.50 -15.99
CA SER A 54 1.45 -18.20 -17.40
C SER A 54 0.09 -17.50 -17.53
N LEU A 55 0.11 -16.31 -18.12
CA LEU A 55 -1.07 -15.50 -18.47
C LEU A 55 -1.18 -15.29 -19.98
N ASP A 56 -0.41 -16.03 -20.78
CA ASP A 56 -0.38 -15.83 -22.23
C ASP A 56 -1.74 -16.09 -22.86
N ASN A 57 -1.99 -15.48 -24.02
CA ASN A 57 -3.26 -15.57 -24.74
C ASN A 57 -4.48 -15.11 -23.94
N ASN A 58 -4.30 -14.11 -23.07
CA ASN A 58 -5.38 -13.34 -22.45
C ASN A 58 -5.48 -11.94 -23.09
N PRO A 59 -6.69 -11.36 -23.22
CA PRO A 59 -6.92 -10.03 -23.79
C PRO A 59 -6.59 -8.88 -22.82
N LEU A 60 -5.39 -8.89 -22.22
CA LEU A 60 -4.93 -7.87 -21.26
C LEU A 60 -4.91 -6.49 -21.93
N LEU A 61 -5.46 -5.47 -21.26
CA LEU A 61 -5.64 -4.13 -21.82
C LEU A 61 -4.46 -3.20 -21.56
N LEU A 62 -3.76 -3.37 -20.43
CA LEU A 62 -2.65 -2.49 -20.04
C LEU A 62 -1.33 -3.00 -20.63
N ASP A 63 -0.63 -2.14 -21.37
CA ASP A 63 0.65 -2.51 -22.01
C ASP A 63 1.78 -2.74 -21.00
N GLU A 64 1.74 -2.07 -19.84
CA GLU A 64 2.64 -2.37 -18.71
C GLU A 64 2.40 -3.78 -18.18
N GLU A 65 1.15 -4.20 -18.03
CA GLU A 65 0.79 -5.53 -17.57
C GLU A 65 1.24 -6.60 -18.58
N LYS A 66 1.09 -6.35 -19.89
CA LYS A 66 1.59 -7.25 -20.95
C LYS A 66 3.11 -7.47 -20.86
N LYS A 67 3.88 -6.41 -20.55
CA LYS A 67 5.34 -6.50 -20.37
C LYS A 67 5.70 -7.28 -19.11
N MET A 68 4.91 -7.15 -18.04
CA MET A 68 5.13 -7.85 -16.77
C MET A 68 4.88 -9.36 -16.84
N VAL A 69 4.00 -9.84 -17.75
CA VAL A 69 3.73 -11.28 -17.94
C VAL A 69 5.01 -12.07 -18.29
N LEU A 70 6.03 -11.41 -18.86
CA LEU A 70 7.31 -12.03 -19.18
C LEU A 70 8.19 -12.33 -17.95
N TYR A 71 7.93 -11.67 -16.82
CA TYR A 71 8.74 -11.75 -15.61
C TYR A 71 7.85 -12.07 -14.40
N THR A 72 7.72 -13.37 -14.08
CA THR A 72 6.81 -13.83 -13.02
C THR A 72 7.06 -13.15 -11.67
N ASP A 73 8.31 -12.91 -11.28
CA ASP A 73 8.62 -12.25 -10.01
C ASP A 73 8.11 -10.80 -9.96
N LEU A 74 8.31 -10.04 -11.04
CA LEU A 74 7.80 -8.66 -11.15
C LEU A 74 6.27 -8.64 -11.19
N LEU A 75 5.64 -9.61 -11.86
CA LEU A 75 4.19 -9.75 -11.89
C LEU A 75 3.63 -10.06 -10.51
N LEU A 76 4.27 -10.95 -9.76
CA LEU A 76 3.88 -11.26 -8.38
C LEU A 76 4.11 -10.10 -7.45
N GLU A 77 5.22 -9.38 -7.58
CA GLU A 77 5.48 -8.16 -6.82
C GLU A 77 4.45 -7.08 -7.14
N TYR A 78 4.13 -6.87 -8.43
CA TYR A 78 3.06 -5.98 -8.87
C TYR A 78 1.71 -6.39 -8.27
N CYS A 79 1.37 -7.68 -8.33
CA CYS A 79 0.15 -8.21 -7.75
C CYS A 79 0.12 -7.97 -6.24
N ARG A 80 1.21 -8.26 -5.51
CA ARG A 80 1.32 -8.03 -4.06
C ARG A 80 1.26 -6.54 -3.70
N LYS A 81 1.85 -5.65 -4.49
CA LYS A 81 1.76 -4.19 -4.28
C LYS A 81 0.35 -3.67 -4.53
N LYS A 82 -0.36 -4.24 -5.50
CA LYS A 82 -1.73 -3.87 -5.86
C LYS A 82 -2.80 -4.63 -5.07
N LEU A 83 -2.42 -5.72 -4.42
CA LEU A 83 -3.23 -6.50 -3.50
C LEU A 83 -2.98 -6.00 -2.11
N ALA A 84 -3.96 -5.26 -1.62
CA ALA A 84 -4.74 -5.78 -0.51
C ALA A 84 -4.12 -5.37 0.83
N ILE A 85 -4.98 -4.82 1.67
CA ILE A 85 -4.56 -4.14 2.87
C ILE A 85 -4.31 -5.20 3.94
N ASN A 86 -3.12 -5.19 4.50
CA ASN A 86 -2.85 -5.83 5.77
C ASN A 86 -3.41 -4.94 6.88
N VAL A 87 -4.22 -5.53 7.75
CA VAL A 87 -4.89 -4.85 8.84
C VAL A 87 -4.34 -5.39 10.16
N PHE A 88 -3.96 -4.51 11.08
CA PHE A 88 -3.60 -4.93 12.44
C PHE A 88 -4.76 -4.60 13.40
N LEU A 89 -5.30 -5.58 14.10
CA LEU A 89 -6.38 -5.41 15.08
C LEU A 89 -5.76 -5.35 16.48
N SER A 90 -5.59 -4.14 16.99
CA SER A 90 -5.08 -3.89 18.34
C SER A 90 -6.22 -3.98 19.35
N HIS A 91 -6.10 -4.84 20.35
CA HIS A 91 -7.09 -5.04 21.41
C HIS A 91 -6.44 -5.50 22.71
N ALA A 92 -7.14 -5.32 23.83
CA ALA A 92 -6.75 -5.99 25.07
C ALA A 92 -7.13 -7.47 24.98
N VAL A 93 -6.24 -8.36 25.45
CA VAL A 93 -6.47 -9.82 25.46
C VAL A 93 -7.81 -10.17 26.12
N ALA A 94 -8.13 -9.56 27.26
CA ALA A 94 -9.37 -9.78 27.98
C ALA A 94 -10.65 -9.28 27.26
N ASN A 95 -10.52 -8.63 26.10
CA ASN A 95 -11.63 -8.16 25.29
C ASN A 95 -11.71 -8.85 23.93
N PHE A 96 -10.90 -9.89 23.71
CA PHE A 96 -10.87 -10.68 22.47
C PHE A 96 -12.27 -11.18 22.07
N ASP A 97 -12.95 -11.90 22.97
CA ASP A 97 -14.29 -12.42 22.72
C ASP A 97 -15.36 -11.32 22.64
N TYR A 98 -15.23 -10.30 23.50
CA TYR A 98 -16.20 -9.21 23.59
C TYR A 98 -16.33 -8.45 22.25
N PHE A 99 -15.20 -8.19 21.59
CA PHE A 99 -15.18 -7.53 20.29
C PHE A 99 -15.33 -8.51 19.11
N ASN A 100 -15.36 -9.82 19.38
CA ASN A 100 -15.35 -10.86 18.35
C ASN A 100 -14.20 -10.66 17.36
N ILE A 101 -12.98 -10.49 17.88
CA ILE A 101 -11.80 -10.16 17.06
C ILE A 101 -11.57 -11.19 15.96
N SER A 102 -11.69 -12.49 16.27
CA SER A 102 -11.60 -13.57 15.28
C SER A 102 -12.67 -13.43 14.19
N GLY A 103 -13.94 -13.24 14.55
CA GLY A 103 -15.02 -13.09 13.57
C GLY A 103 -14.94 -11.80 12.74
N ILE A 104 -14.27 -10.76 13.23
CA ILE A 104 -13.94 -9.56 12.45
C ILE A 104 -12.79 -9.88 11.48
N ALA A 105 -11.72 -10.51 11.95
CA ALA A 105 -10.60 -10.91 11.11
C ALA A 105 -11.05 -11.82 9.95
N GLU A 106 -11.81 -12.88 10.25
CA GLU A 106 -12.38 -13.79 9.25
C GLU A 106 -13.25 -13.05 8.23
N PHE A 107 -14.09 -12.11 8.69
CA PHE A 107 -14.91 -11.29 7.79
C PHE A 107 -14.07 -10.41 6.87
N LEU A 108 -13.04 -9.74 7.41
CA LEU A 108 -12.17 -8.86 6.64
C LEU A 108 -11.37 -9.66 5.61
N GLU A 109 -10.77 -10.77 6.01
CA GLU A 109 -10.00 -11.67 5.13
C GLU A 109 -10.87 -12.31 4.04
N SER A 110 -12.17 -12.45 4.30
CA SER A 110 -13.17 -12.85 3.29
C SER A 110 -13.30 -11.84 2.13
N LYS A 111 -12.79 -10.61 2.26
CA LYS A 111 -12.91 -9.56 1.25
C LYS A 111 -11.71 -9.54 0.33
N GLU A 112 -11.96 -9.29 -0.95
CA GLU A 112 -10.91 -9.28 -1.98
C GLU A 112 -9.87 -8.17 -1.79
N ASP A 113 -10.25 -7.09 -1.10
CA ASP A 113 -9.40 -5.94 -0.82
C ASP A 113 -8.49 -6.10 0.40
N ILE A 114 -8.65 -7.16 1.18
CA ILE A 114 -7.89 -7.43 2.40
C ILE A 114 -6.96 -8.60 2.15
N ASN A 115 -5.69 -8.46 2.54
CA ASN A 115 -4.74 -9.54 2.41
C ASN A 115 -4.80 -10.44 3.64
N GLU A 116 -4.54 -9.84 4.80
CA GLU A 116 -4.44 -10.54 6.09
C GLU A 116 -4.85 -9.59 7.23
N ALA A 117 -5.49 -10.13 8.25
CA ALA A 117 -5.86 -9.41 9.47
C ALA A 117 -5.08 -9.97 10.66
N PHE A 118 -4.03 -9.26 11.08
CA PHE A 118 -3.18 -9.64 12.21
C PHE A 118 -3.80 -9.25 13.54
N TYR A 119 -3.72 -10.14 14.53
CA TYR A 119 -4.12 -9.87 15.91
C TYR A 119 -3.41 -10.80 16.89
N CYS A 120 -3.26 -10.36 18.14
CA CYS A 120 -2.59 -11.13 19.19
C CYS A 120 -3.56 -12.11 19.87
N GLN A 121 -3.27 -13.41 19.82
CA GLN A 121 -4.01 -14.46 20.53
C GLN A 121 -3.40 -14.77 21.91
N GLU A 122 -4.18 -15.40 22.80
CA GLU A 122 -3.73 -15.71 24.17
C GLU A 122 -2.48 -16.59 24.24
N ASP A 123 -2.23 -17.41 23.22
CA ASP A 123 -1.11 -18.36 23.17
C ASP A 123 0.23 -17.70 22.75
N LEU A 124 0.23 -16.42 22.39
CA LEU A 124 1.42 -15.65 21.96
C LEU A 124 2.08 -14.86 23.11
N ARG A 125 1.62 -15.04 24.37
CA ARG A 125 1.99 -14.20 25.53
C ARG A 125 3.49 -14.03 25.78
N ASP A 126 4.31 -15.02 25.45
CA ASP A 126 5.76 -14.96 25.69
C ASP A 126 6.54 -14.24 24.56
N HIS A 127 5.88 -13.91 23.44
CA HIS A 127 6.51 -13.34 22.23
C HIS A 127 5.70 -12.19 21.59
N ILE A 128 4.80 -11.54 22.34
CA ILE A 128 3.95 -10.46 21.81
C ILE A 128 4.81 -9.34 21.19
N ASP A 129 5.91 -8.94 21.84
CA ASP A 129 6.80 -7.90 21.32
C ASP A 129 7.40 -8.24 19.96
N VAL A 130 7.81 -9.50 19.76
CA VAL A 130 8.37 -9.96 18.48
C VAL A 130 7.29 -9.92 17.40
N PHE A 131 6.08 -10.37 17.73
CA PHE A 131 4.94 -10.36 16.84
C PHE A 131 4.57 -8.92 16.41
N MET A 132 4.41 -8.01 17.35
CA MET A 132 4.02 -6.62 17.08
C MET A 132 5.07 -5.91 16.20
N ASN A 133 6.36 -6.08 16.51
CA ASN A 133 7.46 -5.51 15.74
C ASN A 133 7.57 -6.08 14.32
N GLU A 134 7.09 -7.31 14.09
CA GLU A 134 7.08 -7.91 12.77
C GLU A 134 5.88 -7.45 11.93
N PHE A 135 4.67 -7.47 12.50
CA PHE A 135 3.43 -7.36 11.72
C PHE A 135 2.86 -5.95 11.63
N ILE A 136 3.10 -5.07 12.62
CA ILE A 136 2.66 -3.67 12.53
C ILE A 136 3.35 -2.96 11.35
N PRO A 137 4.68 -3.05 11.15
CA PRO A 137 5.32 -2.38 10.01
C PRO A 137 4.89 -2.91 8.63
N LYS A 138 4.42 -4.16 8.57
CA LYS A 138 3.88 -4.79 7.35
C LYS A 138 2.42 -4.41 7.08
N SER A 139 1.75 -3.79 8.06
CA SER A 139 0.35 -3.41 7.98
C SER A 139 0.17 -2.05 7.32
N GLN A 140 -0.99 -1.82 6.70
CA GLN A 140 -1.33 -0.54 6.07
C GLN A 140 -2.29 0.29 6.92
N ILE A 141 -2.92 -0.32 7.92
CA ILE A 141 -3.79 0.34 8.89
C ILE A 141 -3.78 -0.45 10.19
N LEU A 142 -3.86 0.27 11.31
CA LEU A 142 -4.11 -0.30 12.62
C LEU A 142 -5.53 0.07 13.08
N ILE A 143 -6.34 -0.93 13.42
CA ILE A 143 -7.67 -0.75 14.00
C ILE A 143 -7.54 -0.96 15.50
N PHE A 144 -7.81 0.09 16.28
CA PHE A 144 -7.67 0.07 17.73
C PHE A 144 -9.02 -0.11 18.41
N PHE A 145 -9.24 -1.28 19.02
CA PHE A 145 -10.45 -1.58 19.79
C PHE A 145 -10.33 -0.99 21.20
N ALA A 146 -10.87 0.21 21.37
CA ALA A 146 -10.82 1.00 22.58
C ALA A 146 -11.82 0.50 23.63
N SER A 147 -11.27 0.18 24.80
CA SER A 147 -11.94 -0.22 26.02
C SER A 147 -11.15 0.28 27.21
N GLU A 148 -11.74 0.24 28.41
CA GLU A 148 -11.06 0.66 29.64
C GLU A 148 -9.76 -0.12 29.89
N LYS A 149 -9.70 -1.38 29.42
CA LYS A 149 -8.52 -2.24 29.55
C LYS A 149 -7.48 -1.95 28.48
N SER A 150 -7.87 -1.80 27.21
CA SER A 150 -6.92 -1.57 26.12
C SER A 150 -6.27 -0.18 26.20
N ILE A 151 -6.98 0.84 26.64
CA ILE A 151 -6.42 2.20 26.85
C ILE A 151 -5.32 2.19 27.93
N LYS A 152 -5.42 1.30 28.92
CA LYS A 152 -4.46 1.16 30.03
C LYS A 152 -3.40 0.07 29.78
N SER A 153 -3.50 -0.65 28.66
CA SER A 153 -2.59 -1.75 28.34
C SER A 153 -1.24 -1.22 27.88
N VAL A 154 -0.16 -1.77 28.46
CA VAL A 154 1.21 -1.44 28.05
C VAL A 154 1.45 -1.90 26.61
N ASP A 155 0.96 -3.09 26.26
CA ASP A 155 1.11 -3.67 24.93
C ASP A 155 0.40 -2.81 23.88
N CYS A 156 -0.88 -2.47 24.11
CA CYS A 156 -1.62 -1.62 23.17
C CYS A 156 -0.99 -0.23 23.02
N LYS A 157 -0.41 0.32 24.10
CA LYS A 157 0.31 1.59 24.02
C LYS A 157 1.54 1.46 23.11
N HIS A 158 2.29 0.36 23.24
CA HIS A 158 3.43 0.08 22.38
C HIS A 158 3.02 -0.11 20.91
N GLU A 159 1.93 -0.83 20.63
CA GLU A 159 1.38 -1.00 19.28
C GLU A 159 1.05 0.35 18.62
N LEU A 160 0.43 1.25 19.38
CA LEU A 160 0.07 2.59 18.91
C LEU A 160 1.29 3.48 18.68
N GLU A 161 2.33 3.36 19.51
CA GLU A 161 3.60 4.06 19.32
C GLU A 161 4.34 3.55 18.08
N LEU A 162 4.39 2.24 17.86
CA LEU A 162 4.95 1.61 16.66
C LEU A 162 4.19 2.05 15.39
N ALA A 163 2.86 2.05 15.43
CA ALA A 163 2.06 2.51 14.31
C ALA A 163 2.37 3.97 13.95
N LYS A 164 2.51 4.86 14.95
CA LYS A 164 2.92 6.25 14.72
C LYS A 164 4.32 6.35 14.13
N LEU A 165 5.28 5.59 14.66
CA LEU A 165 6.66 5.56 14.15
C LEU A 165 6.71 5.18 12.67
N HIS A 166 5.87 4.23 12.25
CA HIS A 166 5.78 3.77 10.86
C HIS A 166 4.75 4.55 10.01
N ASN A 167 4.18 5.65 10.53
CA ASN A 167 3.17 6.47 9.86
C ASN A 167 1.92 5.68 9.41
N LEU A 168 1.51 4.68 10.20
CA LEU A 168 0.28 3.95 9.96
C LEU A 168 -0.93 4.81 10.38
N PRO A 169 -1.99 4.85 9.55
CA PRO A 169 -3.27 5.38 9.98
C PRO A 169 -3.86 4.48 11.07
N ILE A 170 -4.46 5.12 12.09
CA ILE A 170 -5.08 4.42 13.22
C ILE A 170 -6.58 4.71 13.23
N LEU A 171 -7.40 3.67 13.17
CA LEU A 171 -8.85 3.75 13.24
C LEU A 171 -9.36 3.25 14.60
N PRO A 172 -9.82 4.15 15.50
CA PRO A 172 -10.39 3.73 16.76
C PRO A 172 -11.81 3.15 16.60
N VAL A 173 -12.01 1.95 17.14
CA VAL A 173 -13.31 1.30 17.37
C VAL A 173 -13.64 1.45 18.85
N ILE A 174 -14.68 2.23 19.16
CA ILE A 174 -14.93 2.74 20.51
C ILE A 174 -16.17 2.07 21.09
N LYS A 175 -16.02 1.46 22.26
CA LYS A 175 -17.16 1.02 23.08
C LYS A 175 -17.95 2.23 23.59
N GLU A 176 -19.28 2.16 23.63
CA GLU A 176 -20.17 3.26 24.07
C GLU A 176 -19.78 3.94 25.39
N SER A 177 -19.20 3.18 26.33
CA SER A 177 -18.76 3.69 27.62
C SER A 177 -17.47 4.51 27.59
N ILE A 178 -16.77 4.56 26.46
CA ILE A 178 -15.51 5.29 26.29
C ILE A 178 -15.77 6.65 25.67
N THR A 179 -15.27 7.69 26.33
CA THR A 179 -15.40 9.08 25.90
C THR A 179 -14.16 9.54 25.11
N VAL A 180 -14.30 10.64 24.38
CA VAL A 180 -13.17 11.28 23.67
C VAL A 180 -12.06 11.72 24.64
N SER A 181 -12.42 12.11 25.87
CA SER A 181 -11.45 12.43 26.92
C SER A 181 -10.60 11.23 27.34
N ASP A 182 -11.15 10.02 27.35
CA ASP A 182 -10.40 8.81 27.70
C ASP A 182 -9.32 8.49 26.66
N LEU A 183 -9.59 8.86 25.41
CA LEU A 183 -8.68 8.66 24.28
C LEU A 183 -7.67 9.81 24.09
N SER A 184 -7.88 10.96 24.74
CA SER A 184 -6.99 12.13 24.64
C SER A 184 -5.52 11.80 24.92
N THR A 185 -5.29 10.84 25.81
CA THR A 185 -3.96 10.30 26.16
C THR A 185 -3.23 9.62 25.00
N LEU A 186 -3.97 9.20 23.98
CA LEU A 186 -3.46 8.46 22.83
C LEU A 186 -3.19 9.36 21.61
N ASN A 187 -3.46 10.67 21.70
CA ASN A 187 -3.16 11.68 20.68
C ASN A 187 -3.68 11.30 19.28
N PHE A 188 -4.95 10.88 19.17
CA PHE A 188 -5.59 10.52 17.91
C PHE A 188 -6.19 11.73 17.19
N ASN A 189 -6.30 11.64 15.86
CA ASN A 189 -7.20 12.49 15.08
C ASN A 189 -8.61 11.88 15.10
N TYR A 190 -9.51 12.45 15.90
CA TYR A 190 -10.83 11.89 16.22
C TYR A 190 -11.90 12.02 15.13
N GLN A 191 -11.58 12.60 13.97
CA GLN A 191 -12.55 12.79 12.89
C GLN A 191 -13.10 11.47 12.34
N HIS A 192 -12.36 10.36 12.48
CA HIS A 192 -12.77 9.06 11.99
C HIS A 192 -12.75 8.04 13.14
N LYS A 193 -13.93 7.74 13.70
CA LYS A 193 -14.11 6.74 14.76
C LYS A 193 -15.32 5.85 14.45
N VAL A 194 -15.25 4.59 14.85
CA VAL A 194 -16.34 3.62 14.67
C VAL A 194 -16.90 3.28 16.04
N MET A 195 -18.22 3.40 16.21
CA MET A 195 -18.86 2.96 17.45
C MET A 195 -19.07 1.45 17.41
N TYR A 196 -18.64 0.75 18.45
CA TYR A 196 -18.87 -0.68 18.59
C TYR A 196 -20.22 -0.94 19.26
N ASN A 197 -21.11 -1.62 18.55
CA ASN A 197 -22.35 -2.13 19.08
C ASN A 197 -22.27 -3.68 19.14
N PRO A 198 -22.33 -4.28 20.34
CA PRO A 198 -22.22 -5.73 20.51
C PRO A 198 -23.44 -6.51 19.97
N GLU A 199 -24.61 -5.87 19.85
CA GLU A 199 -25.83 -6.52 19.34
C GLU A 199 -25.84 -6.64 17.82
N THR A 200 -25.23 -5.68 17.12
CA THR A 200 -25.35 -5.52 15.67
C THR A 200 -24.02 -5.67 14.95
N GLN A 201 -23.05 -6.41 15.52
CA GLN A 201 -21.64 -6.56 15.06
C GLN A 201 -21.40 -6.43 13.55
N ASP A 202 -22.30 -6.92 12.71
CA ASP A 202 -22.28 -6.76 11.25
C ASP A 202 -22.16 -5.30 10.77
N VAL A 203 -22.87 -4.35 11.40
CA VAL A 203 -22.78 -2.91 11.09
C VAL A 203 -21.36 -2.39 11.33
N CYS A 204 -20.70 -2.86 12.40
CA CYS A 204 -19.32 -2.48 12.68
C CYS A 204 -18.38 -3.00 11.57
N LYS A 205 -18.53 -4.27 11.17
CA LYS A 205 -17.74 -4.91 10.11
C LYS A 205 -17.86 -4.18 8.77
N GLU A 206 -19.06 -3.76 8.38
CA GLU A 206 -19.28 -3.01 7.14
C GLU A 206 -18.63 -1.62 7.16
N VAL A 207 -18.74 -0.89 8.27
CA VAL A 207 -18.09 0.42 8.41
C VAL A 207 -16.57 0.31 8.38
N LEU A 208 -16.01 -0.72 9.03
CA LEU A 208 -14.57 -1.02 8.95
C LEU A 208 -14.13 -1.26 7.51
N LEU A 209 -14.87 -2.11 6.78
CA LEU A 209 -14.57 -2.38 5.37
C LEU A 209 -14.59 -1.12 4.52
N PHE A 210 -15.61 -0.27 4.69
CA PHE A 210 -15.73 0.99 3.96
C PHE A 210 -14.52 1.92 4.18
N TYR A 211 -14.06 2.04 5.43
CA TYR A 211 -12.88 2.85 5.74
C TYR A 211 -11.62 2.28 5.08
N ILE A 212 -11.43 0.96 5.15
CA ILE A 212 -10.29 0.28 4.53
C ILE A 212 -10.29 0.46 3.01
N GLN A 213 -11.45 0.34 2.36
CA GLN A 213 -11.59 0.55 0.91
C GLN A 213 -11.29 2.00 0.51
N THR A 214 -11.72 2.96 1.32
CA THR A 214 -11.42 4.38 1.11
C THR A 214 -9.92 4.65 1.23
N LEU A 215 -9.27 4.09 2.24
CA LEU A 215 -7.81 4.14 2.39
C LEU A 215 -7.11 3.56 1.16
N LYS A 216 -7.56 2.39 0.70
CA LYS A 216 -7.00 1.74 -0.50
C LYS A 216 -7.09 2.66 -1.72
N TYR A 217 -8.27 3.22 -1.96
CA TYR A 217 -8.52 4.11 -3.09
C TYR A 217 -7.61 5.35 -3.04
N GLN A 218 -7.49 5.99 -1.88
CA GLN A 218 -6.62 7.16 -1.72
C GLN A 218 -5.15 6.83 -2.02
N ARG A 219 -4.66 5.67 -1.58
CA ARG A 219 -3.30 5.22 -1.89
C ARG A 219 -3.12 4.98 -3.38
N GLU A 220 -4.08 4.32 -4.03
CA GLU A 220 -4.03 4.09 -5.48
C GLU A 220 -4.03 5.41 -6.27
N GLU A 221 -4.78 6.42 -5.84
CA GLU A 221 -4.77 7.76 -6.46
C GLU A 221 -3.44 8.48 -6.30
N VAL A 222 -2.82 8.43 -5.11
CA VAL A 222 -1.48 8.99 -4.88
C VAL A 222 -0.45 8.29 -5.76
N GLU A 223 -0.52 6.96 -5.88
CA GLU A 223 0.36 6.20 -6.79
C GLU A 223 0.19 6.62 -8.24
N LYS A 224 -1.04 6.80 -8.73
CA LYS A 224 -1.30 7.26 -10.11
C LYS A 224 -0.69 8.64 -10.34
N LYS A 225 -0.88 9.58 -9.41
CA LYS A 225 -0.28 10.92 -9.50
C LYS A 225 1.24 10.85 -9.52
N ASN A 226 1.83 10.04 -8.64
CA ASN A 226 3.27 9.82 -8.60
C ASN A 226 3.81 9.17 -9.88
N ALA A 227 3.06 8.25 -10.50
CA ALA A 227 3.44 7.65 -11.78
C ALA A 227 3.47 8.69 -12.90
N ILE A 228 2.45 9.55 -13.00
CA ILE A 228 2.41 10.66 -13.96
C ILE A 228 3.59 11.61 -13.74
N ILE A 229 3.89 11.96 -12.48
CA ILE A 229 5.04 12.81 -12.16
C ILE A 229 6.36 12.15 -12.60
N ARG A 230 6.54 10.85 -12.35
CA ARG A 230 7.73 10.11 -12.77
C ARG A 230 7.87 10.07 -14.29
N GLU A 231 6.79 9.82 -15.02
CA GLU A 231 6.78 9.82 -16.48
C GLU A 231 7.13 11.21 -17.04
N ASN A 232 6.55 12.27 -16.47
CA ASN A 232 6.88 13.63 -16.85
C ASN A 232 8.36 13.95 -16.62
N ILE A 233 8.89 13.61 -15.42
CA ILE A 233 10.31 13.80 -15.12
C ILE A 233 11.18 13.03 -16.11
N GLN A 234 10.84 11.77 -16.40
CA GLN A 234 11.59 10.94 -17.34
C GLN A 234 11.57 11.54 -18.75
N ASN A 235 10.41 11.97 -19.25
CA ASN A 235 10.28 12.60 -20.56
C ASN A 235 11.04 13.93 -20.63
N THR A 236 10.98 14.75 -19.58
CA THR A 236 11.79 15.96 -19.48
C THR A 236 13.28 15.62 -19.55
N ILE A 237 13.76 14.64 -18.78
CA ILE A 237 15.17 14.23 -18.82
C ILE A 237 15.57 13.74 -20.23
N MET A 238 14.76 12.88 -20.85
CA MET A 238 15.06 12.36 -22.20
C MET A 238 15.12 13.49 -23.23
N ASN A 239 14.18 14.43 -23.18
CA ASN A 239 14.19 15.60 -24.07
C ASN A 239 15.40 16.52 -23.82
N LEU A 240 15.87 16.65 -22.57
CA LEU A 240 17.08 17.39 -22.24
C LEU A 240 18.33 16.71 -22.84
N LEU A 241 18.40 15.37 -22.78
CA LEU A 241 19.50 14.58 -23.35
C LEU A 241 19.51 14.61 -24.90
N ASP A 242 18.33 14.62 -25.51
CA ASP A 242 18.17 14.69 -26.97
C ASP A 242 18.34 16.12 -27.53
N TYR A 243 18.53 17.12 -26.67
CA TYR A 243 18.77 18.48 -27.10
C TYR A 243 20.10 18.56 -27.86
N HIS A 244 20.05 18.97 -29.14
CA HIS A 244 21.22 18.96 -30.03
C HIS A 244 22.46 19.73 -29.53
N MET A 245 22.30 20.67 -28.59
CA MET A 245 23.40 21.40 -27.96
C MET A 245 23.80 20.84 -26.58
N PHE A 246 23.26 19.69 -26.16
CA PHE A 246 23.51 19.10 -24.84
C PHE A 246 25.01 18.85 -24.62
N TYR A 247 25.66 18.18 -25.57
CA TYR A 247 27.10 17.88 -25.51
C TYR A 247 27.95 19.15 -25.39
N ASP A 248 27.71 20.13 -26.26
CA ASP A 248 28.41 21.42 -26.22
C ASP A 248 28.18 22.15 -24.88
N SER A 249 26.97 22.06 -24.33
CA SER A 249 26.64 22.70 -23.04
C SER A 249 27.32 22.02 -21.86
N VAL A 250 27.45 20.69 -21.90
CA VAL A 250 28.22 19.92 -20.92
C VAL A 250 29.70 20.25 -21.00
N GLU A 251 30.27 20.26 -22.21
CA GLU A 251 31.70 20.55 -22.43
C GLU A 251 32.05 21.97 -21.97
N ASN A 252 31.23 22.97 -22.33
CA ASN A 252 31.44 24.36 -21.93
C ASN A 252 31.29 24.60 -20.42
N ASN A 253 30.63 23.70 -19.68
CA ASN A 253 30.37 23.84 -18.24
C ASN A 253 31.04 22.75 -17.38
N GLU A 254 31.96 21.97 -17.93
CA GLU A 254 32.59 20.81 -17.27
C GLU A 254 33.09 21.14 -15.85
N LYS A 255 33.81 22.27 -15.68
CA LYS A 255 34.35 22.68 -14.38
C LYS A 255 33.27 22.96 -13.33
N ASN A 256 32.14 23.53 -13.74
CA ASN A 256 31.03 23.84 -12.84
C ASN A 256 30.27 22.57 -12.45
N LEU A 257 30.04 21.68 -13.42
CA LEU A 257 29.42 20.37 -13.18
C LEU A 257 30.30 19.50 -12.28
N LEU A 258 31.61 19.49 -12.48
CA LEU A 258 32.55 18.74 -11.64
C LEU A 258 32.56 19.27 -10.20
N LYS A 259 32.50 20.60 -10.02
CA LYS A 259 32.35 21.22 -8.70
C LYS A 259 31.06 20.76 -8.03
N LEU A 260 29.93 20.81 -8.75
CA LEU A 260 28.63 20.39 -8.24
C LEU A 260 28.60 18.89 -7.89
N PHE A 261 29.21 18.04 -8.71
CA PHE A 261 29.35 16.61 -8.45
C PHE A 261 30.16 16.32 -7.19
N ASN A 262 31.24 17.07 -6.95
CA ASN A 262 32.01 16.95 -5.72
C ASN A 262 31.16 17.31 -4.50
N GLN A 263 30.40 18.40 -4.55
CA GLN A 263 29.49 18.80 -3.47
C GLN A 263 28.48 17.68 -3.16
N PHE A 264 27.90 17.07 -4.19
CA PHE A 264 27.00 15.94 -4.02
C PHE A 264 27.72 14.71 -3.44
N SER A 265 28.92 14.38 -3.95
CA SER A 265 29.69 13.21 -3.53
C SER A 265 30.16 13.28 -2.07
N TYR A 266 30.44 14.50 -1.58
CA TYR A 266 30.77 14.75 -0.17
C TYR A 266 29.52 14.91 0.72
N GLY A 267 28.32 14.78 0.17
CA GLY A 267 27.06 14.90 0.89
C GLY A 267 26.71 16.33 1.31
N GLU A 268 27.33 17.34 0.70
CA GLU A 268 27.03 18.76 0.95
C GLU A 268 25.67 19.18 0.38
N ILE A 269 25.21 18.49 -0.67
CA ILE A 269 23.90 18.70 -1.31
C ILE A 269 23.21 17.36 -1.55
N ASP A 270 21.88 17.36 -1.58
CA ASP A 270 21.08 16.17 -1.88
C ASP A 270 20.91 15.94 -3.40
N ILE A 271 20.31 14.80 -3.77
CA ILE A 271 20.11 14.42 -5.18
C ILE A 271 19.17 15.38 -5.93
N PHE A 272 18.17 15.97 -5.27
CA PHE A 272 17.26 16.90 -5.90
C PHE A 272 17.96 18.23 -6.19
N GLN A 273 18.75 18.73 -5.23
CA GLN A 273 19.58 19.92 -5.41
C GLN A 273 20.62 19.72 -6.51
N TYR A 274 21.29 18.57 -6.53
CA TYR A 274 22.24 18.21 -7.58
C TYR A 274 21.59 18.24 -8.97
N LEU A 275 20.40 17.66 -9.13
CA LEU A 275 19.69 17.64 -10.42
C LEU A 275 19.25 19.04 -10.86
N ILE A 276 18.67 19.83 -9.96
CA ILE A 276 18.18 21.19 -10.28
C ILE A 276 19.35 22.09 -10.69
N GLU A 277 20.45 22.09 -9.94
CA GLU A 277 21.61 22.93 -10.25
C GLU A 277 22.33 22.46 -11.51
N SER A 278 22.36 21.15 -11.79
CA SER A 278 22.88 20.62 -13.06
C SER A 278 22.12 21.19 -14.26
N ILE A 279 20.78 21.21 -14.19
CA ILE A 279 19.93 21.78 -15.26
C ILE A 279 20.20 23.28 -15.44
N LYS A 280 20.37 24.04 -14.35
CA LYS A 280 20.69 25.48 -14.41
C LYS A 280 22.05 25.75 -15.03
N ILE A 281 23.08 24.99 -14.65
CA ILE A 281 24.44 25.12 -15.18
C ILE A 281 24.46 24.90 -16.69
N LEU A 282 23.67 23.94 -17.17
CA LEU A 282 23.55 23.64 -18.60
C LEU A 282 22.80 24.73 -19.40
N GLN A 283 22.32 25.80 -18.76
CA GLN A 283 21.71 26.99 -19.37
C GLN A 283 20.77 26.71 -20.55
N MET A 284 19.92 25.69 -20.42
CA MET A 284 18.91 25.34 -21.43
C MET A 284 17.75 26.35 -21.41
N LYS A 285 18.04 27.60 -21.78
CA LYS A 285 17.09 28.69 -21.96
C LYS A 285 16.25 28.41 -23.21
N GLY A 286 15.16 27.68 -23.02
CA GLY A 286 14.24 27.27 -24.08
C GLY A 286 13.25 26.20 -23.62
N TYR A 287 13.56 25.50 -22.51
CA TYR A 287 12.58 24.73 -21.77
C TYR A 287 12.01 25.63 -20.66
N GLU A 288 10.87 26.26 -20.94
CA GLU A 288 10.01 26.76 -19.87
C GLU A 288 9.53 25.53 -19.09
N PHE A 289 10.00 25.36 -17.86
CA PHE A 289 9.20 24.61 -16.90
C PHE A 289 7.92 25.42 -16.76
N GLU A 290 6.80 24.95 -17.34
CA GLU A 290 5.51 25.37 -16.83
C GLU A 290 5.53 25.02 -15.34
N GLU A 291 5.70 26.02 -14.48
CA GLU A 291 5.29 25.94 -13.09
C GLU A 291 3.78 25.72 -13.13
N LYS A 292 3.36 24.48 -13.39
CA LYS A 292 2.05 24.05 -12.93
C LYS A 292 2.16 24.10 -11.43
N ASP A 293 1.43 25.03 -10.85
CA ASP A 293 1.27 25.17 -9.42
C ASP A 293 0.82 23.80 -8.87
N TYR A 294 1.79 23.02 -8.39
CA TYR A 294 1.58 21.77 -7.68
C TYR A 294 1.37 22.06 -6.20
N SER A 295 0.81 23.23 -5.85
CA SER A 295 0.28 23.45 -4.52
C SER A 295 -0.58 22.24 -4.17
N ILE A 296 -0.13 21.52 -3.15
CA ILE A 296 -0.99 20.64 -2.38
C ILE A 296 -2.14 21.56 -2.00
N PRO A 297 -3.39 21.32 -2.47
CA PRO A 297 -4.49 22.12 -1.99
C PRO A 297 -4.40 22.03 -0.47
N PRO A 298 -4.42 23.17 0.25
CA PRO A 298 -4.49 23.09 1.71
C PRO A 298 -5.60 22.11 2.00
N THR A 299 -5.34 21.15 2.90
CA THR A 299 -6.35 20.23 3.39
C THR A 299 -7.52 21.08 3.85
N SER A 300 -8.45 21.33 2.95
CA SER A 300 -9.61 22.13 3.21
C SER A 300 -10.38 21.28 4.18
N ASN A 301 -10.48 21.80 5.40
CA ASN A 301 -11.48 21.41 6.36
C ASN A 301 -12.80 21.21 5.61
N PHE A 302 -13.13 19.96 5.27
CA PHE A 302 -14.49 19.57 4.98
C PHE A 302 -15.15 19.31 6.33
N CYS A 303 -15.36 20.42 7.06
CA CYS A 303 -16.51 20.53 7.93
C CYS A 303 -17.71 20.72 6.99
N GLU A 304 -18.53 19.69 6.87
CA GLU A 304 -20.00 19.74 6.93
C GLU A 304 -20.55 18.32 7.11
#